data_AF-A0A8T7D9B9-F1
#
_entry.id   AF-A0A8T7D9B9-F1
#
_cell.length_a   1.000
_cell.length_b   1.000
_cell.length_c   1.000
_cell.angle_alpha   90.00
_cell.angle_beta   90.00
_cell.angle_gamma   90.00
#
_symmetry.space_group_name_H-M   'P 1'
#
loop_
_entity.id
_entity.type
_entity.pdbx_description
1 polymer ?
#
loop_
_entity_poly.entity_id
_entity_poly.type
_entity_poly.pdbx_seq_one_letter_code
_entity_poly.pdbx_strand_id
1 'polypeptide(L)'
;MEIPFSERPGRHERHFKRKIDNPLFPRPVTEYSGDDLLEVQRLDHEEIISFLGKFKKLVQQAISLQANEESQVVLDLKAELEKLYETASRLGDQQENNKAALRDLLKVIMATVRAHAGGDAKAEMELQQEELARQQHFSMLEHDLVVDLLDTESLILKDELVAVMLSEDEPQVIAALTMLDEEQRLLLAADAVRIAEKNNLEDDENLKRRIGLIRGDV
;
A
#
# COMPACT_ATOMS: atom_id res chain seq x y z
N MET A 1 -20.48 0.29 -25.64
CA MET A 1 -20.77 0.82 -24.29
C MET A 1 -19.41 0.93 -23.64
N GLU A 2 -18.97 2.14 -23.31
CA GLU A 2 -17.66 2.37 -22.73
C GLU A 2 -17.71 1.93 -21.26
N ILE A 3 -16.77 1.08 -20.86
CA ILE A 3 -16.75 0.50 -19.51
C ILE A 3 -16.08 1.54 -18.61
N PRO A 4 -16.75 2.02 -17.56
CA PRO A 4 -16.16 3.02 -16.68
C PRO A 4 -15.13 2.37 -15.75
N PHE A 5 -14.18 3.19 -15.28
CA PHE A 5 -13.33 2.81 -14.17
C PHE A 5 -14.14 2.65 -12.88
N SER A 6 -13.67 1.79 -11.99
CA SER A 6 -14.23 1.63 -10.65
C SER A 6 -14.09 2.93 -9.85
N GLU A 7 -15.07 3.21 -8.99
CA GLU A 7 -15.00 4.31 -8.02
C GLU A 7 -13.84 4.14 -7.04
N ARG A 8 -13.57 2.88 -6.67
CA ARG A 8 -12.46 2.47 -5.79
C ARG A 8 -11.64 1.39 -6.48
N PRO A 9 -10.70 1.79 -7.36
CA PRO A 9 -9.88 0.86 -8.12
C PRO A 9 -8.93 0.08 -7.21
N GLY A 10 -8.66 -1.18 -7.55
CA GLY A 10 -7.59 -1.95 -6.92
C GLY A 10 -6.23 -1.61 -7.51
N ARG A 11 -5.18 -2.31 -7.08
CA ARG A 11 -3.80 -1.99 -7.50
C ARG A 11 -3.58 -2.11 -9.00
N HIS A 12 -4.25 -3.06 -9.67
CA HIS A 12 -4.12 -3.23 -11.12
C HIS A 12 -4.74 -2.04 -11.84
N GLU A 13 -5.98 -1.68 -11.49
CA GLU A 13 -6.68 -0.56 -12.11
C GLU A 13 -6.05 0.80 -11.78
N ARG A 14 -5.56 0.98 -10.54
CA ARG A 14 -4.78 2.18 -10.16
C ARG A 14 -3.53 2.32 -11.01
N HIS A 15 -2.72 1.27 -11.11
CA HIS A 15 -1.49 1.33 -11.88
C HIS A 15 -1.76 1.48 -13.39
N PHE A 16 -2.82 0.86 -13.91
CA PHE A 16 -3.28 1.08 -15.28
C PHE A 16 -3.64 2.55 -15.52
N LYS A 17 -4.43 3.17 -14.64
CA LYS A 17 -4.80 4.59 -14.69
C LYS A 17 -3.59 5.52 -14.74
N ARG A 18 -2.56 5.27 -13.91
CA ARG A 18 -1.33 6.08 -13.89
C ARG A 18 -0.64 6.17 -15.25
N LYS A 19 -0.75 5.11 -16.06
CA LYS A 19 -0.05 4.94 -17.34
C LYS A 19 -0.81 5.51 -18.53
N ILE A 20 -2.12 5.78 -18.40
CA ILE A 20 -2.95 6.25 -19.51
C ILE A 20 -2.46 7.61 -19.96
N ASP A 21 -2.10 7.69 -21.24
CA ASP A 21 -1.66 8.91 -21.93
C ASP A 21 -0.58 9.70 -21.16
N ASN A 22 0.25 8.98 -20.39
CA ASN A 22 1.25 9.60 -19.53
C ASN A 22 2.67 9.46 -20.10
N PRO A 23 3.22 10.50 -20.74
CA PRO A 23 4.52 10.43 -21.42
C PRO A 23 5.70 10.25 -20.45
N LEU A 24 5.51 10.48 -19.15
CA LEU A 24 6.57 10.24 -18.16
C LEU A 24 6.85 8.75 -18.00
N PHE A 25 5.88 7.89 -18.29
CA PHE A 25 6.07 6.44 -18.22
C PHE A 25 6.90 5.92 -19.40
N PRO A 26 7.83 4.97 -19.17
CA PRO A 26 8.58 4.32 -20.25
C PRO A 26 7.68 3.51 -21.18
N ARG A 27 6.52 3.06 -20.69
CA ARG A 27 5.53 2.24 -21.41
C ARG A 27 4.12 2.78 -21.11
N PRO A 28 3.74 3.92 -21.69
CA PRO A 28 2.40 4.47 -21.47
C PRO A 28 1.35 3.53 -22.07
N VAL A 29 0.16 3.57 -21.48
CA VAL A 29 -1.03 2.95 -22.07
C VAL A 29 -1.65 3.99 -23.00
N THR A 30 -1.73 3.66 -24.27
CA THR A 30 -2.33 4.50 -25.32
C THR A 30 -3.37 3.69 -26.07
N GLU A 31 -4.51 4.29 -26.42
CA GLU A 31 -5.56 3.64 -27.22
C GLU A 31 -6.01 2.27 -26.67
N TYR A 32 -6.26 2.17 -25.35
CA TYR A 32 -6.74 0.93 -24.74
C TYR A 32 -8.18 0.60 -25.14
N SER A 33 -8.50 -0.69 -25.19
CA SER A 33 -9.83 -1.20 -25.47
C SER A 33 -10.63 -1.45 -24.19
N GLY A 34 -11.95 -1.60 -24.31
CA GLY A 34 -12.79 -2.02 -23.18
C GLY A 34 -12.39 -3.37 -22.60
N ASP A 35 -11.86 -4.28 -23.42
CA ASP A 35 -11.39 -5.60 -22.97
C ASP A 35 -10.14 -5.50 -22.10
N ASP A 36 -9.24 -4.54 -22.39
CA ASP A 36 -8.06 -4.28 -21.56
C ASP A 36 -8.46 -3.81 -20.15
N LEU A 37 -9.44 -2.90 -20.06
CA LEU A 37 -9.95 -2.43 -18.78
C LEU A 37 -10.68 -3.55 -18.02
N LEU A 38 -11.46 -4.38 -18.71
CA LEU A 38 -12.13 -5.53 -18.10
C LEU A 38 -11.14 -6.54 -17.51
N GLU A 39 -10.03 -6.80 -18.21
CA GLU A 39 -9.02 -7.73 -17.72
C GLU A 39 -8.36 -7.21 -16.43
N VAL A 40 -8.04 -5.92 -16.40
CA VAL A 40 -7.48 -5.26 -15.22
C VAL A 40 -8.45 -5.30 -14.03
N GLN A 41 -9.74 -5.01 -14.27
CA GLN A 41 -10.79 -5.11 -13.24
C GLN A 41 -11.01 -6.57 -12.78
N ARG A 42 -10.88 -7.53 -13.68
CA ARG A 42 -10.96 -8.97 -13.37
C ARG A 42 -9.84 -9.38 -12.41
N LEU A 43 -8.60 -8.92 -12.64
CA LEU A 43 -7.45 -9.18 -11.76
C LEU A 43 -7.67 -8.60 -10.35
N ASP A 44 -8.14 -7.36 -10.26
CA ASP A 44 -8.49 -6.75 -8.97
C ASP A 44 -9.58 -7.57 -8.24
N HIS A 45 -10.60 -8.05 -8.97
CA HIS A 45 -11.66 -8.89 -8.41
C HIS A 45 -11.15 -10.24 -7.89
N GLU A 46 -10.23 -10.88 -8.62
CA GLU A 46 -9.61 -12.14 -8.18
C GLU A 46 -8.85 -11.98 -6.88
N GLU A 47 -8.16 -10.85 -6.68
CA GLU A 47 -7.48 -10.56 -5.42
C GLU A 47 -8.46 -10.41 -4.26
N ILE A 48 -9.61 -9.78 -4.49
CA ILE A 48 -10.68 -9.68 -3.48
C ILE A 48 -11.19 -11.07 -3.09
N ILE A 49 -11.47 -11.95 -4.06
CA ILE A 49 -11.92 -13.32 -3.79
C ILE A 49 -10.87 -14.09 -2.97
N SER A 50 -9.60 -14.00 -3.37
CA SER A 50 -8.47 -14.63 -2.68
C SER A 50 -8.35 -14.13 -1.24
N PHE A 51 -8.46 -12.81 -1.04
CA PHE A 51 -8.46 -12.18 0.26
C PHE A 51 -9.61 -12.67 1.15
N LEU A 52 -10.85 -12.68 0.66
CA LEU A 52 -12.02 -13.13 1.43
C LEU A 52 -11.88 -14.59 1.87
N GLY A 53 -11.32 -15.44 1.00
CA GLY A 53 -11.01 -16.83 1.31
C GLY A 53 -9.99 -16.97 2.45
N LYS A 54 -8.91 -16.16 2.43
CA LYS A 54 -7.89 -16.14 3.50
C LYS A 54 -8.46 -15.56 4.79
N PHE A 55 -9.19 -14.45 4.72
CA PHE A 55 -9.78 -13.79 5.87
C PHE A 55 -10.75 -14.70 6.62
N LYS A 56 -11.63 -15.42 5.91
CA LYS A 56 -12.53 -16.40 6.53
C LYS A 56 -11.78 -17.51 7.27
N LYS A 57 -10.71 -18.05 6.67
CA LYS A 57 -9.86 -19.07 7.32
C LYS A 57 -9.21 -18.53 8.59
N LEU A 58 -8.71 -17.30 8.53
CA LEU A 58 -8.04 -16.67 9.67
C LEU A 58 -8.99 -16.39 10.83
N VAL A 59 -10.21 -15.92 10.53
CA VAL A 59 -11.27 -15.77 11.54
C VAL A 59 -11.60 -17.12 12.18
N GLN A 60 -11.71 -18.19 11.39
CA GLN A 60 -11.97 -19.54 11.89
C GLN A 60 -10.85 -20.06 12.80
N GLN A 61 -9.59 -19.74 12.48
CA GLN A 61 -8.45 -20.05 13.33
C GLN A 61 -8.52 -19.26 14.65
N ALA A 62 -8.77 -17.95 14.58
CA ALA A 62 -8.86 -17.10 15.76
C ALA A 62 -9.94 -17.55 16.76
N ILE A 63 -11.14 -17.96 16.28
CA ILE A 63 -12.21 -18.46 17.16
C ILE A 63 -11.92 -19.85 17.73
N SER A 64 -11.00 -20.60 17.13
CA SER A 64 -10.64 -21.96 17.53
C SER A 64 -9.44 -21.99 18.49
N LEU A 65 -8.83 -20.83 18.77
CA LEU A 65 -7.75 -20.72 19.74
C LEU A 65 -8.21 -21.11 21.14
N GLN A 66 -7.43 -21.99 21.79
CA GLN A 66 -7.63 -22.36 23.18
C GLN A 66 -6.90 -21.38 24.13
N ALA A 67 -7.30 -21.38 25.41
CA ALA A 67 -6.72 -20.48 26.42
C ALA A 67 -5.24 -20.79 26.76
N ASN A 68 -4.74 -21.95 26.34
CA ASN A 68 -3.39 -22.46 26.60
C ASN A 68 -2.63 -22.77 25.29
N GLU A 69 -3.00 -22.11 24.20
CA GLU A 69 -2.28 -22.22 22.93
C GLU A 69 -0.82 -21.83 23.07
N GLU A 70 0.02 -22.44 22.24
CA GLU A 70 1.45 -22.13 22.21
C GLU A 70 1.65 -20.68 21.76
N SER A 71 2.52 -19.93 22.45
CA SER A 71 2.76 -18.51 22.16
C SER A 71 3.13 -18.26 20.69
N GLN A 72 3.83 -19.20 20.04
CA GLN A 72 4.18 -19.11 18.64
C GLN A 72 2.94 -19.08 17.74
N VAL A 73 1.92 -19.89 18.03
CA VAL A 73 0.65 -19.92 17.25
C VAL A 73 -0.06 -18.56 17.32
N VAL A 74 -0.05 -17.93 18.49
CA VAL A 74 -0.66 -16.60 18.70
C VAL A 74 0.12 -15.51 17.94
N LEU A 75 1.45 -15.58 17.94
CA LEU A 75 2.31 -14.65 17.21
C LEU A 75 2.21 -14.82 15.69
N ASP A 76 2.11 -16.06 15.20
CA ASP A 76 1.89 -16.34 13.78
C ASP A 76 0.53 -15.81 13.32
N LEU A 77 -0.51 -16.00 14.13
CA LEU A 77 -1.84 -15.44 13.86
C LEU A 77 -1.82 -13.91 13.80
N LYS A 78 -1.09 -13.24 14.71
CA LYS A 78 -0.89 -11.79 14.65
C LYS A 78 -0.24 -11.37 13.33
N ALA A 79 0.85 -12.02 12.93
CA ALA A 79 1.56 -11.70 11.69
C ALA A 79 0.66 -11.88 10.45
N GLU A 80 -0.14 -12.94 10.40
CA GLU A 80 -1.10 -13.16 9.31
C GLU A 80 -2.24 -12.13 9.30
N LEU A 81 -2.71 -11.69 10.48
CA LEU A 81 -3.71 -10.60 10.58
C LEU A 81 -3.16 -9.27 10.05
N GLU A 82 -1.90 -8.94 10.37
CA GLU A 82 -1.21 -7.74 9.89
C GLU A 82 -1.04 -7.78 8.36
N LYS A 83 -0.59 -8.93 7.84
CA LYS A 83 -0.47 -9.16 6.40
C LYS A 83 -1.81 -9.07 5.66
N LEU A 84 -2.89 -9.56 6.27
CA LEU A 84 -4.23 -9.39 5.70
C LEU A 84 -4.70 -7.93 5.76
N TYR A 85 -4.29 -7.15 6.76
CA TYR A 85 -4.57 -5.72 6.79
C TYR A 85 -3.87 -5.00 5.64
N GLU A 86 -2.58 -5.28 5.42
CA GLU A 86 -1.84 -4.79 4.26
C GLU A 86 -2.49 -5.17 2.94
N THR A 87 -2.91 -6.44 2.83
CA THR A 87 -3.64 -6.91 1.65
C THR A 87 -4.94 -6.13 1.49
N ALA A 88 -5.75 -5.97 2.54
CA ALA A 88 -7.02 -5.25 2.46
C ALA A 88 -6.84 -3.78 2.04
N SER A 89 -5.74 -3.14 2.43
CA SER A 89 -5.43 -1.75 2.05
C SER A 89 -5.10 -1.58 0.57
N ARG A 90 -4.75 -2.64 -0.16
CA ARG A 90 -4.39 -2.55 -1.59
C ARG A 90 -5.53 -2.90 -2.54
N LEU A 91 -6.55 -3.59 -2.04
CA LEU A 91 -7.68 -4.07 -2.85
C LEU A 91 -8.58 -2.92 -3.30
N GLY A 92 -9.29 -3.14 -4.41
CA GLY A 92 -10.38 -2.26 -4.82
C GLY A 92 -11.63 -2.43 -3.94
N ASP A 93 -12.67 -1.67 -4.28
CA ASP A 93 -13.97 -1.65 -3.59
C ASP A 93 -13.87 -1.12 -2.13
N GLN A 94 -14.93 -1.31 -1.34
CA GLN A 94 -15.01 -0.86 0.06
C GLN A 94 -14.42 -1.89 1.02
N GLN A 95 -13.22 -1.59 1.53
CA GLN A 95 -12.49 -2.49 2.44
C GLN A 95 -12.50 -2.02 3.90
N GLU A 96 -13.14 -0.91 4.23
CA GLU A 96 -13.13 -0.30 5.57
C GLU A 96 -13.69 -1.24 6.64
N ASN A 97 -14.74 -1.98 6.31
CA ASN A 97 -15.32 -2.97 7.22
C ASN A 97 -14.35 -4.13 7.48
N ASN A 98 -13.66 -4.61 6.44
CA ASN A 98 -12.67 -5.68 6.56
C ASN A 98 -11.44 -5.21 7.37
N LYS A 99 -10.93 -4.01 7.08
CA LYS A 99 -9.85 -3.36 7.84
C LYS A 99 -10.24 -3.11 9.30
N ALA A 100 -11.47 -2.71 9.58
CA ALA A 100 -11.98 -2.56 10.94
C ALA A 100 -12.01 -3.91 11.68
N ALA A 101 -12.56 -4.95 11.06
CA ALA A 101 -12.62 -6.30 11.64
C ALA A 101 -11.22 -6.87 11.93
N LEU A 102 -10.26 -6.68 11.01
CA LEU A 102 -8.86 -7.08 11.20
C LEU A 102 -8.21 -6.36 12.38
N ARG A 103 -8.42 -5.04 12.52
CA ARG A 103 -7.94 -4.26 13.67
C ARG A 103 -8.54 -4.74 14.98
N ASP A 104 -9.82 -5.07 15.00
CA ASP A 104 -10.47 -5.55 16.22
C ASP A 104 -9.99 -6.95 16.61
N LEU A 105 -9.76 -7.84 15.65
CA LEU A 105 -9.13 -9.14 15.91
C LEU A 105 -7.70 -8.98 16.43
N LEU A 106 -6.90 -8.09 15.84
CA LEU A 106 -5.54 -7.79 16.33
C LEU A 106 -5.56 -7.29 17.78
N LYS A 107 -6.49 -6.40 18.13
CA LYS A 107 -6.62 -5.93 19.53
C LYS A 107 -6.90 -7.08 20.49
N VAL A 108 -7.78 -8.01 20.12
CA VAL A 108 -8.11 -9.19 20.94
C VAL A 108 -6.88 -10.09 21.10
N ILE A 109 -6.18 -10.41 20.01
CA ILE A 109 -4.95 -11.22 20.04
C ILE A 109 -3.88 -10.57 20.91
N MET A 110 -3.66 -9.26 20.76
CA MET A 110 -2.67 -8.53 21.55
C MET A 110 -3.04 -8.41 23.03
N ALA A 111 -4.33 -8.41 23.38
CA ALA A 111 -4.76 -8.47 24.78
C ALA A 111 -4.35 -9.81 25.42
N THR A 112 -4.49 -10.92 24.69
CA THR A 112 -4.02 -12.24 25.13
C THR A 112 -2.50 -12.26 25.30
N VAL A 113 -1.74 -11.74 24.33
CA VAL A 113 -0.27 -11.67 24.41
C VAL A 113 0.17 -10.87 25.65
N ARG A 114 -0.45 -9.71 25.92
CA ARG A 114 -0.14 -8.89 27.10
C ARG A 114 -0.43 -9.63 28.41
N ALA A 115 -1.52 -10.39 28.49
CA ALA A 115 -1.85 -11.17 29.69
C ALA A 115 -0.78 -12.24 29.99
N HIS A 116 -0.15 -12.82 28.95
CA HIS A 116 0.92 -13.81 29.11
C HIS A 116 2.30 -13.20 29.41
N ALA A 117 2.51 -11.90 29.18
CA ALA A 117 3.77 -11.22 29.51
C ALA A 117 4.01 -11.07 31.03
N GLY A 118 3.00 -11.35 31.87
CA GLY A 118 3.17 -11.56 33.30
C GLY A 118 3.68 -10.36 34.11
N GLY A 119 3.56 -9.14 33.59
CA GLY A 119 4.02 -7.92 34.26
C GLY A 119 5.53 -7.65 34.16
N ASP A 120 6.23 -8.30 33.22
CA ASP A 120 7.61 -7.91 32.88
C ASP A 120 7.61 -6.53 32.22
N ALA A 121 8.12 -5.52 32.95
CA ALA A 121 8.17 -4.14 32.49
C ALA A 121 8.92 -3.96 31.16
N LYS A 122 9.91 -4.80 30.86
CA LYS A 122 10.62 -4.75 29.58
C LYS A 122 9.73 -5.28 28.46
N ALA A 123 9.06 -6.41 28.68
CA ALA A 123 8.13 -6.98 27.70
C ALA A 123 6.94 -6.05 27.43
N GLU A 124 6.40 -5.39 28.46
CA GLU A 124 5.34 -4.40 28.29
C GLU A 124 5.79 -3.20 27.45
N MET A 125 7.00 -2.70 27.66
CA MET A 125 7.57 -1.61 26.87
C MET A 125 7.76 -2.01 25.41
N GLU A 126 8.26 -3.22 25.12
CA GLU A 126 8.40 -3.73 23.75
C GLU A 126 7.03 -3.85 23.05
N LEU A 127 6.02 -4.37 23.75
CA LEU A 127 4.65 -4.46 23.20
C LEU A 127 3.99 -3.10 22.97
N GLN A 128 4.34 -2.08 23.76
CA GLN A 128 3.87 -0.71 23.52
C GLN A 128 4.55 -0.07 22.30
N GLN A 129 5.86 -0.29 22.12
CA GLN A 129 6.58 0.20 20.96
C GLN A 129 6.08 -0.46 19.67
N GLU A 130 5.87 -1.78 19.69
CA GLU A 130 5.33 -2.50 18.55
C GLU A 130 3.90 -2.05 18.20
N GLU A 131 3.05 -1.80 19.20
CA GLU A 131 1.71 -1.22 18.96
C GLU A 131 1.77 0.15 18.29
N LEU A 132 2.67 1.04 18.75
CA LEU A 132 2.84 2.36 18.14
C LEU A 132 3.34 2.25 16.69
N ALA A 133 4.34 1.39 16.45
CA ALA A 133 4.86 1.14 15.12
C ALA A 133 3.78 0.60 14.18
N ARG A 134 2.92 -0.33 14.66
CA ARG A 134 1.81 -0.88 13.89
C ARG A 134 0.78 0.19 13.53
N GLN A 135 0.45 1.09 14.45
CA GLN A 135 -0.49 2.19 14.19
C GLN A 135 0.06 3.16 13.13
N GLN A 136 1.34 3.50 13.22
CA GLN A 136 2.02 4.32 12.21
C GLN A 136 2.00 3.61 10.85
N HIS A 137 2.35 2.33 10.81
CA HIS A 137 2.29 1.50 9.61
C HIS A 137 0.89 1.48 8.99
N PHE A 138 -0.15 1.23 9.79
CA PHE A 138 -1.52 1.20 9.30
C PHE A 138 -1.99 2.56 8.78
N SER A 139 -1.52 3.67 9.38
CA SER A 139 -1.79 5.01 8.86
C SER A 139 -1.12 5.27 7.52
N MET A 140 0.10 4.77 7.31
CA MET A 140 0.78 4.85 6.02
C MET A 140 0.02 4.09 4.93
N LEU A 141 -0.56 2.94 5.28
CA LEU A 141 -1.36 2.12 4.36
C LEU A 141 -2.75 2.71 4.01
N GLU A 142 -3.10 3.89 4.50
CA GLU A 142 -4.27 4.64 4.01
C GLU A 142 -3.96 5.44 2.72
N HIS A 143 -2.70 5.48 2.30
CA HIS A 143 -2.25 6.10 1.07
C HIS A 143 -2.02 5.04 -0.02
N ASP A 144 -2.89 4.98 -1.03
CA ASP A 144 -2.81 4.04 -2.16
C ASP A 144 -1.40 3.89 -2.76
N LEU A 145 -0.68 5.00 -2.96
CA LEU A 145 0.68 4.95 -3.49
C LEU A 145 1.65 4.23 -2.54
N VAL A 146 1.55 4.51 -1.24
CA VAL A 146 2.40 3.88 -0.23
C VAL A 146 2.15 2.37 -0.19
N VAL A 147 0.89 1.96 -0.23
CA VAL A 147 0.53 0.53 -0.27
C VAL A 147 1.09 -0.14 -1.52
N ASP A 148 0.94 0.50 -2.68
CA ASP A 148 1.44 -0.04 -3.94
C ASP A 148 2.98 -0.16 -3.96
N LEU A 149 3.69 0.74 -3.28
CA LEU A 149 5.17 0.72 -3.20
C LEU A 149 5.71 -0.27 -2.16
N LEU A 150 5.00 -0.47 -1.05
CA LEU A 150 5.40 -1.42 0.00
C LEU A 150 5.18 -2.88 -0.40
N ASP A 151 4.34 -3.13 -1.40
CA ASP A 151 4.04 -4.47 -1.89
C ASP A 151 5.29 -5.16 -2.46
N THR A 152 5.62 -6.34 -1.93
CA THR A 152 6.71 -7.17 -2.46
C THR A 152 6.48 -7.60 -3.91
N GLU A 153 5.22 -7.64 -4.34
CA GLU A 153 4.80 -7.91 -5.71
C GLU A 153 4.23 -6.64 -6.35
N SER A 154 4.83 -5.48 -6.05
CA SER A 154 4.42 -4.19 -6.63
C SER A 154 4.36 -4.26 -8.15
N LEU A 155 3.29 -3.70 -8.71
CA LEU A 155 3.14 -3.51 -10.15
C LEU A 155 4.00 -2.34 -10.66
N ILE A 156 4.45 -1.46 -9.77
CA ILE A 156 5.28 -0.31 -10.12
C ILE A 156 6.71 -0.80 -10.35
N LEU A 157 7.14 -0.80 -11.60
CA LEU A 157 8.50 -1.20 -11.95
C LEU A 157 9.51 -0.11 -11.57
N LYS A 158 10.77 -0.51 -11.37
CA LYS A 158 11.84 0.41 -10.96
C LYS A 158 12.02 1.60 -11.92
N ASP A 159 11.85 1.37 -13.22
CA ASP A 159 11.95 2.42 -14.25
C ASP A 159 10.66 3.25 -14.40
N GLU A 160 9.59 2.90 -13.68
CA GLU A 160 8.31 3.61 -13.63
C GLU A 160 8.16 4.45 -12.36
N LEU A 161 8.93 4.17 -11.30
CA LEU A 161 8.83 4.83 -9.99
C LEU A 161 8.80 6.37 -10.10
N VAL A 162 9.71 6.95 -10.88
CA VAL A 162 9.80 8.40 -11.06
C VAL A 162 8.54 8.95 -11.74
N ALA A 163 8.04 8.25 -12.76
CA ALA A 163 6.82 8.65 -13.47
C ALA A 163 5.61 8.63 -12.53
N VAL A 164 5.50 7.60 -11.68
CA VAL A 164 4.47 7.52 -10.64
C VAL A 164 4.58 8.70 -9.67
N MET A 165 5.78 8.96 -9.13
CA MET A 165 6.00 10.03 -8.13
C MET A 165 5.73 11.44 -8.68
N LEU A 166 5.90 11.65 -9.99
CA LEU A 166 5.58 12.93 -10.64
C LEU A 166 4.10 13.08 -11.00
N SER A 167 3.37 11.98 -11.15
CA SER A 167 1.98 11.96 -11.66
C SER A 167 0.93 11.83 -10.55
N GLU A 168 1.30 11.27 -9.41
CA GLU A 168 0.40 11.04 -8.27
C GLU A 168 0.02 12.31 -7.52
N ASP A 169 -1.03 12.25 -6.71
CA ASP A 169 -1.47 13.40 -5.90
C ASP A 169 -0.42 13.80 -4.85
N GLU A 170 -0.28 15.10 -4.56
CA GLU A 170 0.75 15.59 -3.62
C GLU A 170 0.72 14.91 -2.25
N PRO A 171 -0.45 14.70 -1.60
CA PRO A 171 -0.50 13.97 -0.33
C PRO A 171 0.02 12.53 -0.42
N GLN A 172 -0.23 11.83 -1.54
CA GLN A 172 0.27 10.48 -1.79
C GLN A 172 1.81 10.48 -1.91
N VAL A 173 2.33 11.44 -2.67
CA VAL A 173 3.78 11.61 -2.89
C VAL A 173 4.48 11.97 -1.59
N ILE A 174 3.94 12.91 -0.80
CA ILE A 174 4.50 13.29 0.51
C ILE A 174 4.57 12.08 1.44
N ALA A 175 3.50 11.28 1.51
CA ALA A 175 3.49 10.07 2.33
C ALA A 175 4.56 9.07 1.87
N ALA A 176 4.68 8.82 0.57
CA ALA A 176 5.71 7.93 0.01
C ALA A 176 7.14 8.45 0.26
N LEU A 177 7.37 9.76 0.20
CA LEU A 177 8.69 10.36 0.47
C LEU A 177 9.15 10.15 1.92
N THR A 178 8.24 9.92 2.88
CA THR A 178 8.62 9.63 4.28
C THR A 178 9.35 8.30 4.43
N MET A 179 9.22 7.40 3.44
CA MET A 179 9.89 6.11 3.40
C MET A 179 11.31 6.19 2.82
N LEU A 180 11.67 7.34 2.23
CA LEU A 180 12.94 7.54 1.55
C LEU A 180 13.88 8.40 2.38
N ASP A 181 15.16 8.03 2.40
CA ASP A 181 16.20 8.88 2.97
C ASP A 181 16.58 10.04 2.01
N GLU A 182 17.39 10.98 2.50
CA GLU A 182 17.82 12.15 1.74
C GLU A 182 18.56 11.79 0.45
N GLU A 183 19.43 10.77 0.48
CA GLU A 183 20.20 10.32 -0.67
C GLU A 183 19.27 9.74 -1.76
N GLN A 184 18.33 8.89 -1.35
CA GLN A 184 17.30 8.32 -2.23
C GLN A 184 16.43 9.40 -2.86
N ARG A 185 16.05 10.44 -2.10
CA ARG A 185 15.28 11.58 -2.60
C ARG A 185 16.03 12.41 -3.63
N LEU A 186 17.31 12.68 -3.39
CA LEU A 186 18.15 13.41 -4.35
C LEU A 186 18.35 12.62 -5.64
N LEU A 187 18.56 11.30 -5.55
CA LEU A 187 18.62 10.41 -6.71
C LEU A 187 17.31 10.42 -7.50
N LEU A 188 16.17 10.26 -6.81
CA LEU A 188 14.85 10.30 -7.43
C LEU A 188 14.58 11.63 -8.13
N ALA A 189 14.97 12.75 -7.53
CA ALA A 189 14.83 14.07 -8.14
C ALA A 189 15.74 14.25 -9.37
N ALA A 190 16.95 13.71 -9.35
CA ALA A 190 17.84 13.74 -10.52
C ALA A 190 17.25 12.93 -11.67
N ASP A 191 16.64 11.77 -11.39
CA ASP A 191 15.95 10.95 -12.38
C ASP A 191 14.71 11.66 -12.93
N ALA A 192 13.98 12.38 -12.07
CA ALA A 192 12.83 13.18 -12.45
C ALA A 192 13.18 14.31 -13.43
N VAL A 193 14.28 15.03 -13.20
CA VAL A 193 14.78 16.02 -14.16
C VAL A 193 15.09 15.37 -15.51
N ARG A 194 15.80 14.24 -15.51
CA ARG A 194 16.16 13.52 -16.74
C ARG A 194 14.93 13.06 -17.53
N ILE A 195 13.88 12.60 -16.86
CA ILE A 195 12.63 12.20 -17.50
C ILE A 195 11.87 13.41 -18.06
N ALA A 196 11.88 14.55 -17.36
CA ALA A 196 11.28 15.79 -17.86
C ALA A 196 11.99 16.29 -19.13
N GLU A 197 13.33 16.37 -19.11
CA GLU A 197 14.14 16.76 -20.28
C GLU A 197 13.91 15.82 -21.47
N LYS A 198 13.94 14.50 -21.25
CA LYS A 198 13.71 13.50 -22.30
C LYS A 198 12.36 13.68 -23.00
N ASN A 199 11.35 14.14 -22.27
CA ASN A 199 10.01 14.36 -22.79
C ASN A 199 9.75 15.81 -23.24
N ASN A 200 10.76 16.69 -23.20
CA ASN A 200 10.66 18.13 -23.48
C ASN A 200 9.64 18.84 -22.57
N LEU A 201 9.58 18.44 -21.31
CA LEU A 201 8.68 18.99 -20.28
C LEU A 201 9.46 19.78 -19.21
N GLU A 202 10.68 20.18 -19.51
CA GLU A 202 11.56 20.93 -18.60
C GLU A 202 11.01 22.31 -18.19
N ASP A 203 10.15 22.91 -19.01
CA ASP A 203 9.49 24.17 -18.73
C ASP A 203 8.12 24.02 -18.04
N ASP A 204 7.67 22.80 -17.77
CA ASP A 204 6.42 22.56 -17.05
C ASP A 204 6.56 22.96 -15.57
N GLU A 205 5.92 24.06 -15.19
CA GLU A 205 5.96 24.61 -13.83
C GLU A 205 5.38 23.65 -12.78
N ASN A 206 4.43 22.78 -13.15
CA ASN A 206 3.91 21.76 -12.23
C ASN A 206 4.98 20.69 -11.99
N LEU A 207 5.64 20.19 -13.05
CA LEU A 207 6.74 19.23 -12.88
C LEU A 207 7.90 19.82 -12.10
N LYS A 208 8.27 21.09 -12.32
CA LYS A 208 9.28 21.79 -11.51
C LYS A 208 8.90 21.81 -10.03
N ARG A 209 7.65 22.15 -9.70
CA ARG A 209 7.14 22.11 -8.33
C ARG A 209 7.23 20.70 -7.73
N ARG A 210 6.83 19.67 -8.49
CA ARG A 210 6.88 18.27 -8.06
C ARG A 210 8.31 17.80 -7.82
N ILE A 211 9.26 18.18 -8.68
CA ILE A 211 10.69 17.87 -8.50
C ILE A 211 11.22 18.55 -7.23
N GLY A 212 10.86 19.82 -6.98
CA GLY A 212 11.21 20.53 -5.74
C GLY A 212 10.66 19.84 -4.49
N LEU A 213 9.42 19.36 -4.55
CA LEU A 213 8.82 18.54 -3.48
C LEU A 213 9.62 17.26 -3.22
N ILE A 214 10.01 16.54 -4.27
CA ILE A 214 10.83 15.34 -4.15
C ILE A 214 12.19 15.65 -3.50
N ARG A 215 12.82 16.78 -3.84
CA ARG A 215 14.09 17.24 -3.24
C ARG A 215 13.96 17.66 -1.78
N GLY A 216 12.81 18.22 -1.40
CA GLY A 216 12.60 18.79 -0.08
C GLY A 216 12.89 20.28 -0.02
N ASP A 217 12.77 20.95 -1.17
CA ASP A 217 12.93 22.40 -1.31
C ASP A 217 11.68 23.18 -0.81
N VAL A 218 10.73 22.49 -0.16
CA VAL A 218 9.40 22.98 0.24
C VAL A 218 9.33 23.21 1.74
#